data_AF-A0A950RP44-F1
#
_entry.id   AF-A0A950RP44-F1
#
_cell.length_a   1.000
_cell.length_b   1.000
_cell.length_c   1.000
_cell.angle_alpha   90.00
_cell.angle_beta   90.00
_cell.angle_gamma   90.00
#
_symmetry.space_group_name_H-M   'P 1'
#
loop_
_entity.id
_entity.type
_entity.pdbx_description
1 polymer ?
#
loop_
_entity_poly.entity_id
_entity_poly.type
_entity_poly.pdbx_seq_one_letter_code
_entity_poly.pdbx_strand_id
1 'polypeptide(L)'
;MTTSSPASSTTTAPKRTLGRLWAVLGLGLAILGIVAYAVQLSLHRLIIPWYMPVLATLGVLCLVVSLWQRRSLWRWLGLLVVVLLAGAEWSFLLSARLPAYTGPVAAGHSFPAFTTARADGTSFTQDDLKGDQDNVLVFFRGRW
;
A
#
# COMPACT_ATOMS: atom_id res chain seq x y z
N MET A 1 -58.35 43.08 22.78
CA MET A 1 -57.93 42.46 21.49
C MET A 1 -56.41 42.52 21.47
N THR A 2 -55.75 41.47 21.99
CA THR A 2 -54.28 41.40 22.14
C THR A 2 -53.77 40.33 21.19
N THR A 3 -53.07 40.75 20.13
CA THR A 3 -52.41 39.89 19.16
C THR A 3 -51.07 39.41 19.74
N SER A 4 -50.98 38.12 20.06
CA SER A 4 -49.71 37.47 20.40
C SER A 4 -48.92 37.18 19.12
N SER A 5 -47.66 37.62 19.10
CA SER A 5 -46.71 37.41 18.00
C SER A 5 -46.15 35.97 18.06
N PRO A 6 -46.08 35.21 16.95
CA PRO A 6 -45.48 33.89 16.97
C PRO A 6 -43.95 34.01 17.03
N ALA A 7 -43.37 33.48 18.11
CA ALA A 7 -41.93 33.29 18.24
C ALA A 7 -41.43 32.37 17.12
N SER A 8 -40.60 32.92 16.23
CA SER A 8 -39.93 32.16 15.19
C SER A 8 -38.85 31.29 15.82
N SER A 9 -39.10 29.99 15.92
CA SER A 9 -38.11 29.00 16.33
C SER A 9 -37.02 28.90 15.27
N THR A 10 -35.86 29.49 15.57
CA THR A 10 -34.66 29.38 14.73
C THR A 10 -34.13 27.95 14.86
N THR A 11 -34.48 27.08 13.91
CA THR A 11 -33.88 25.75 13.77
C THR A 11 -32.41 25.89 13.41
N THR A 12 -31.53 25.90 14.42
CA THR A 12 -30.08 25.82 14.24
C THR A 12 -29.70 24.48 13.60
N ALA A 13 -29.28 24.53 12.35
CA ALA A 13 -28.85 23.38 11.56
C ALA A 13 -27.70 22.58 12.22
N PRO A 14 -27.65 21.24 12.05
CA PRO A 14 -26.75 20.36 12.79
C PRO A 14 -25.32 20.42 12.24
N LYS A 15 -24.48 21.33 12.75
CA LYS A 15 -23.02 21.37 12.44
C LYS A 15 -22.21 20.16 12.98
N ARG A 16 -22.84 19.20 13.66
CA ARG A 16 -22.18 18.05 14.31
C ARG A 16 -21.82 16.89 13.37
N THR A 17 -22.43 16.80 12.19
CA THR A 17 -22.32 15.65 11.29
C THR A 17 -21.00 15.61 10.50
N LEU A 18 -20.51 16.75 10.03
CA LEU A 18 -19.34 16.85 9.16
C LEU A 18 -18.08 16.21 9.77
N GLY A 19 -17.71 16.58 11.00
CA GLY A 19 -16.50 16.03 11.62
C GLY A 19 -16.57 14.53 11.89
N ARG A 20 -17.78 13.99 12.12
CA ARG A 20 -17.99 12.54 12.30
C ARG A 20 -17.84 11.81 10.97
N LEU A 21 -18.30 12.41 9.87
CA LEU A 21 -18.16 11.89 8.52
C LEU A 21 -16.68 11.78 8.12
N TRP A 22 -15.87 12.80 8.40
CA TRP A 22 -14.41 12.75 8.17
C TRP A 22 -13.69 11.68 8.99
N ALA A 23 -14.13 11.44 10.23
CA ALA A 23 -13.56 10.38 11.06
C ALA A 23 -13.91 8.98 10.52
N VAL A 24 -15.16 8.78 10.06
CA VAL A 24 -15.59 7.52 9.45
C VAL A 24 -14.90 7.30 8.11
N LEU A 25 -14.74 8.35 7.29
CA LEU A 25 -13.98 8.29 6.03
C LEU A 25 -12.52 7.91 6.29
N GLY A 26 -11.85 8.58 7.23
CA GLY A 26 -10.45 8.28 7.54
C GLY A 26 -10.24 6.86 8.03
N LEU A 27 -11.11 6.37 8.92
CA LEU A 27 -11.07 4.99 9.40
C LEU A 27 -11.42 3.99 8.28
N GLY A 28 -12.42 4.33 7.47
CA GLY A 28 -12.85 3.53 6.32
C GLY A 28 -11.73 3.38 5.29
N LEU A 29 -10.98 4.45 4.99
CA LEU A 29 -9.81 4.41 4.13
C LEU A 29 -8.71 3.50 4.67
N ALA A 30 -8.42 3.56 5.97
CA ALA A 30 -7.43 2.69 6.60
C ALA A 30 -7.84 1.20 6.52
N ILE A 31 -9.10 0.90 6.84
CA ILE A 31 -9.64 -0.47 6.74
C ILE A 31 -9.65 -0.94 5.29
N LEU A 32 -10.04 -0.08 4.35
CA LEU A 32 -10.05 -0.38 2.93
C LEU A 32 -8.65 -0.72 2.41
N GLY A 33 -7.61 -0.03 2.89
CA GLY A 33 -6.22 -0.38 2.62
C GLY A 33 -5.89 -1.82 3.03
N ILE A 34 -6.21 -2.20 4.27
CA ILE A 34 -6.00 -3.56 4.81
C ILE A 34 -6.75 -4.61 3.98
N VAL A 35 -8.02 -4.36 3.67
CA VAL A 35 -8.86 -5.30 2.90
C VAL A 35 -8.32 -5.46 1.48
N ALA A 36 -7.92 -4.38 0.82
CA ALA A 36 -7.36 -4.44 -0.53
C ALA A 36 -6.09 -5.33 -0.59
N TYR A 37 -5.26 -5.27 0.45
CA TYR A 37 -4.07 -6.13 0.55
C TYR A 37 -4.40 -7.59 0.81
N ALA A 38 -5.34 -7.89 1.71
CA ALA A 38 -5.78 -9.26 1.94
C ALA A 38 -6.36 -9.89 0.65
N VAL A 39 -7.09 -9.09 -0.14
CA VAL A 39 -7.59 -9.51 -1.45
C VAL A 39 -6.44 -9.72 -2.44
N GLN A 40 -5.46 -8.82 -2.50
CA GLN A 40 -4.31 -9.01 -3.38
C GLN A 40 -3.51 -10.28 -3.03
N LEU A 41 -3.31 -10.56 -1.75
CA LEU A 41 -2.64 -11.77 -1.27
C LEU A 41 -3.41 -13.02 -1.68
N SER A 42 -4.74 -13.00 -1.54
CA SER A 42 -5.62 -14.09 -1.97
C SER A 42 -5.55 -14.31 -3.49
N LEU A 43 -5.37 -13.25 -4.27
CA LEU A 43 -5.21 -13.29 -5.73
C LEU A 43 -3.80 -13.66 -6.20
N HIS A 44 -2.86 -13.96 -5.28
CA HIS A 44 -1.47 -14.34 -5.58
C HIS A 44 -0.72 -13.36 -6.50
N ARG A 45 -1.14 -12.09 -6.54
CA ARG A 45 -0.45 -11.06 -7.33
C ARG A 45 0.60 -10.38 -6.47
N LEU A 46 1.87 -10.67 -6.69
CA LEU A 46 3.00 -10.00 -6.02
C LEU A 46 3.39 -8.69 -6.72
N ILE A 47 2.42 -7.80 -6.93
CA ILE A 47 2.71 -6.42 -7.34
C ILE A 47 3.04 -5.63 -6.07
N ILE A 48 4.11 -4.82 -6.10
CA ILE A 48 4.48 -3.98 -4.95
C ILE A 48 3.27 -3.10 -4.57
N PRO A 49 2.68 -3.25 -3.37
CA PRO A 49 1.37 -2.69 -3.04
C PRO A 49 1.49 -1.21 -2.63
N TRP A 50 1.94 -0.35 -3.53
CA TRP A 50 2.11 1.10 -3.28
C TRP A 50 0.82 1.81 -2.90
N TYR A 51 -0.35 1.26 -3.25
CA TYR A 51 -1.64 1.85 -2.91
C TYR A 51 -1.95 1.76 -1.41
N MET A 52 -1.46 0.75 -0.68
CA MET A 52 -1.69 0.62 0.77
C MET A 52 -1.18 1.82 1.57
N PRO A 53 0.13 2.16 1.53
CA PRO A 53 0.66 3.28 2.29
C PRO A 53 0.05 4.63 1.84
N VAL A 54 -0.35 4.74 0.58
CA VAL A 54 -1.04 5.93 0.06
C VAL A 54 -2.45 6.04 0.64
N LEU A 55 -3.22 4.96 0.71
CA LEU A 55 -4.54 4.96 1.36
C LEU A 55 -4.42 5.24 2.87
N ALA A 56 -3.45 4.64 3.54
CA ALA A 56 -3.22 4.86 4.96
C ALA A 56 -2.85 6.33 5.25
N THR A 57 -1.97 6.95 4.46
CA THR A 57 -1.61 8.38 4.59
C THR A 57 -2.78 9.32 4.28
N LEU A 58 -3.61 9.00 3.29
CA LEU A 58 -4.87 9.73 3.06
C LEU A 58 -5.83 9.61 4.25
N GLY A 59 -5.90 8.44 4.88
CA GLY A 59 -6.65 8.20 6.12
C GLY A 59 -6.15 9.09 7.27
N VAL A 60 -4.83 9.21 7.44
CA VAL A 60 -4.21 10.15 8.40
C VAL A 60 -4.64 11.58 8.12
N LEU A 61 -4.54 12.05 6.88
CA LEU A 61 -4.92 13.43 6.50
C LEU A 61 -6.39 13.71 6.83
N CYS A 62 -7.29 12.77 6.53
CA CYS A 62 -8.72 12.88 6.86
C CYS A 62 -8.94 12.97 8.39
N LEU A 63 -8.20 12.20 9.19
CA LEU A 63 -8.29 12.24 10.65
C LEU A 63 -7.71 13.53 11.25
N VAL A 64 -6.64 14.09 10.67
CA VAL A 64 -6.09 15.41 11.04
C VAL A 64 -7.12 16.51 10.78
N VAL A 65 -7.75 16.51 9.60
CA VAL A 65 -8.82 17.47 9.27
C VAL A 65 -10.01 17.32 10.23
N SER A 66 -10.38 16.08 10.58
CA SER A 66 -11.41 15.83 11.58
C SER A 66 -11.04 16.42 12.96
N LEU A 67 -9.80 16.25 13.41
CA LEU A 67 -9.30 16.79 14.69
C LEU A 67 -9.28 18.32 14.72
N TRP A 68 -8.98 18.98 13.60
CA TRP A 68 -9.02 20.44 13.51
C TRP A 68 -10.44 20.97 13.74
N GLN A 69 -11.47 20.26 13.27
CA GLN A 69 -12.87 20.66 13.49
C GLN A 69 -13.34 20.43 14.93
N ARG A 70 -12.89 19.37 15.60
CA ARG A 70 -13.20 19.07 17.02
C ARG A 70 -12.14 18.14 17.61
N ARG A 71 -11.46 18.61 18.67
CA ARG A 71 -10.55 17.79 19.48
C ARG A 71 -11.36 16.83 20.35
N SER A 72 -11.18 15.53 20.14
CA SER A 72 -11.79 14.46 20.94
C SER A 72 -10.72 13.38 21.17
N LEU A 73 -10.65 12.85 22.39
CA LEU A 73 -9.68 11.80 22.76
C LEU A 73 -9.77 10.58 21.83
N TRP A 74 -10.99 10.18 21.45
CA TRP A 74 -11.21 9.08 20.51
C TRP A 74 -10.61 9.32 19.12
N ARG A 75 -10.58 10.58 18.66
CA ARG A 75 -9.98 10.94 17.38
C ARG A 75 -8.46 10.94 17.43
N TRP A 76 -7.90 11.31 18.58
CA TRP A 76 -6.46 11.19 18.83
C TRP A 76 -6.02 9.72 18.82
N LEU A 77 -6.80 8.85 19.48
CA LEU A 77 -6.53 7.41 19.47
C LEU A 77 -6.59 6.85 18.04
N GLY A 78 -7.65 7.20 17.28
CA GLY A 78 -7.78 6.79 15.88
C GLY A 78 -6.64 7.32 15.00
N LEU A 79 -6.25 8.59 15.16
CA LEU A 79 -5.11 9.16 14.45
C LEU A 79 -3.83 8.39 14.75
N LEU A 80 -3.55 8.13 16.04
CA LEU A 80 -2.35 7.42 16.47
C LEU A 80 -2.28 6.02 15.84
N VAL A 81 -3.37 5.27 15.86
CA VAL A 81 -3.45 3.94 15.24
C VAL A 81 -3.19 4.00 13.73
N VAL A 82 -3.82 4.93 13.02
CA VAL A 82 -3.65 5.04 11.55
C VAL A 82 -2.26 5.54 11.18
N VAL A 83 -1.67 6.44 11.96
CA VAL A 83 -0.27 6.89 11.78
C VAL A 83 0.71 5.74 12.01
N LEU A 84 0.52 4.94 13.06
CA LEU A 84 1.35 3.77 13.33
C LEU A 84 1.23 2.73 12.21
N LEU A 85 0.01 2.50 11.71
CA LEU A 85 -0.22 1.61 10.57
C LEU A 85 0.50 2.12 9.31
N ALA A 86 0.32 3.38 8.94
CA ALA A 86 0.99 3.97 7.78
C ALA A 86 2.52 3.91 7.92
N GLY A 87 3.05 4.21 9.11
CA GLY A 87 4.48 4.12 9.39
C GLY A 87 5.02 2.69 9.28
N ALA A 88 4.27 1.71 9.79
CA ALA A 88 4.64 0.30 9.67
C ALA A 88 4.61 -0.18 8.20
N GLU A 89 3.61 0.21 7.42
CA GLU A 89 3.52 -0.11 5.99
C GLU A 89 4.69 0.48 5.19
N TRP A 90 5.02 1.77 5.42
CA TRP A 90 6.18 2.41 4.80
C TRP A 90 7.49 1.75 5.23
N SER A 91 7.67 1.47 6.52
CA SER A 91 8.87 0.82 7.04
C SER A 91 9.07 -0.56 6.42
N PHE A 92 8.01 -1.35 6.32
CA PHE A 92 8.05 -2.67 5.68
C PHE A 92 8.42 -2.56 4.20
N LEU A 93 7.78 -1.65 3.44
CA LEU A 93 8.10 -1.45 2.02
C LEU A 93 9.53 -0.98 1.77
N LEU A 94 10.07 -0.14 2.66
CA LEU A 94 11.45 0.31 2.56
C LEU A 94 12.45 -0.78 2.95
N SER A 95 12.10 -1.61 3.94
CA SER A 95 12.95 -2.70 4.43
C SER A 95 12.96 -3.92 3.50
N ALA A 96 11.85 -4.17 2.79
CA ALA A 96 11.72 -5.28 1.85
C ALA A 96 12.44 -5.05 0.51
N ARG A 97 13.17 -3.94 0.36
CA ARG A 97 13.95 -3.65 -0.85
C ARG A 97 15.08 -4.66 -0.98
N LEU A 98 15.12 -5.35 -2.11
CA LEU A 98 16.29 -6.15 -2.46
C LEU A 98 17.48 -5.21 -2.73
N PRO A 99 18.71 -5.62 -2.38
CA PRO A 99 19.90 -4.87 -2.76
C PRO A 99 19.93 -4.72 -4.29
N ALA A 100 20.42 -3.58 -4.76
CA ALA A 100 20.60 -3.35 -6.19
C ALA A 100 21.44 -4.48 -6.78
N TYR A 101 21.04 -4.97 -7.96
CA TYR A 101 21.80 -5.99 -8.66
C TYR A 101 23.19 -5.44 -8.99
N THR A 102 24.22 -6.05 -8.41
CA THR A 102 25.64 -5.72 -8.60
C THR A 102 26.38 -6.82 -9.35
N GLY A 103 25.64 -7.77 -9.94
CA GLY A 103 26.23 -8.89 -10.63
C GLY A 103 26.80 -8.53 -12.02
N PRO A 104 27.50 -9.48 -12.65
CA PRO A 104 28.23 -9.24 -13.90
C PRO A 104 27.33 -9.09 -15.14
N VAL A 105 26.01 -9.31 -15.01
CA VAL A 105 25.08 -9.22 -16.14
C VAL A 105 24.55 -7.79 -16.27
N ALA A 106 24.93 -7.11 -17.35
CA ALA A 106 24.47 -5.77 -17.66
C ALA A 106 23.98 -5.69 -19.11
N ALA A 107 22.97 -4.85 -19.36
CA ALA A 107 22.41 -4.66 -20.69
C ALA A 107 23.50 -4.17 -21.68
N GLY A 108 23.54 -4.75 -22.87
CA GLY A 108 24.55 -4.43 -23.89
C GLY A 108 25.90 -5.13 -23.71
N HIS A 109 26.12 -5.84 -22.60
CA HIS A 109 27.31 -6.68 -22.40
C HIS A 109 27.01 -8.14 -22.69
N SER A 110 28.02 -8.88 -23.16
CA SER A 110 27.92 -10.32 -23.34
C SER A 110 27.66 -11.03 -22.01
N PHE A 111 26.74 -11.99 -22.02
CA PHE A 111 26.45 -12.81 -20.85
C PHE A 111 27.71 -13.62 -20.44
N PRO A 112 28.03 -13.74 -19.15
CA PRO A 112 29.21 -14.48 -18.70
C PRO A 112 29.07 -15.99 -18.97
N ALA A 113 30.19 -16.65 -19.22
CA ALA A 113 30.23 -18.10 -19.40
C ALA A 113 29.73 -18.82 -18.14
N PHE A 114 28.85 -19.80 -18.34
CA PHE A 114 28.35 -20.65 -17.28
C PHE A 114 28.15 -22.09 -17.78
N THR A 115 28.13 -23.01 -16.83
CA THR A 115 27.74 -24.40 -17.04
C THR A 115 26.91 -24.83 -15.83
N THR A 116 25.76 -25.43 -16.09
CA THR A 116 24.85 -25.97 -15.08
C THR A 116 24.28 -27.30 -15.56
N ALA A 117 23.56 -27.99 -14.69
CA ALA A 117 22.82 -29.20 -15.04
C ALA A 117 21.32 -28.90 -15.13
N ARG A 118 20.64 -29.48 -16.10
CA ARG A 118 19.17 -29.48 -16.18
C ARG A 118 18.59 -30.44 -15.13
N ALA A 119 17.27 -30.42 -14.98
CA ALA A 119 16.55 -31.31 -14.05
C ALA A 119 16.75 -32.80 -14.35
N ASP A 120 17.07 -33.15 -15.60
CA ASP A 120 17.38 -34.52 -16.05
C ASP A 120 18.88 -34.89 -15.89
N GLY A 121 19.70 -33.99 -15.36
CA GLY A 121 21.14 -34.18 -15.18
C GLY A 121 22.00 -33.90 -16.41
N THR A 122 21.39 -33.53 -17.55
CA THR A 122 22.14 -33.15 -18.74
C THR A 122 22.84 -31.80 -18.58
N SER A 123 23.98 -31.61 -19.25
CA SER A 123 24.72 -30.35 -19.20
C SER A 123 23.98 -29.25 -19.96
N PHE A 124 24.01 -28.04 -19.40
CA PHE A 124 23.48 -26.83 -20.01
C PHE A 124 24.49 -25.69 -19.87
N THR A 125 24.80 -25.05 -20.98
CA THR A 125 25.87 -24.08 -21.14
C THR A 125 25.35 -22.79 -21.77
N GLN A 126 26.20 -21.77 -21.83
CA GLN A 126 25.91 -20.55 -22.57
C GLN A 126 25.71 -20.81 -24.08
N ASP A 127 26.39 -21.78 -24.66
CA ASP A 127 26.31 -22.06 -26.10
C ASP A 127 24.92 -22.58 -26.51
N ASP A 128 24.23 -23.27 -25.59
CA ASP A 128 22.87 -23.75 -25.78
C ASP A 128 21.82 -22.62 -25.89
N LEU A 129 22.20 -21.39 -25.55
CA LEU A 129 21.36 -20.19 -25.66
C LEU A 129 21.65 -19.37 -26.91
N LYS A 130 22.66 -19.73 -27.71
CA LYS A 130 22.99 -19.03 -28.95
C LYS A 130 22.02 -19.45 -30.06
N GLY A 131 21.41 -18.48 -30.72
CA GLY A 131 20.51 -18.73 -31.86
C GLY A 131 19.60 -17.53 -32.12
N ASP A 132 18.61 -17.70 -32.99
CA ASP A 132 17.62 -16.68 -33.35
C ASP A 132 16.49 -16.50 -32.31
N GLN A 133 16.55 -17.22 -31.18
CA GLN A 133 15.54 -17.13 -30.12
C GLN A 133 15.99 -16.20 -29.00
N ASP A 134 15.08 -15.33 -28.57
CA ASP A 134 15.26 -14.56 -27.35
C ASP A 134 15.10 -15.47 -26.13
N ASN A 135 16.13 -15.48 -25.28
CA ASN A 135 16.18 -16.32 -24.09
C ASN A 135 16.06 -15.49 -22.82
N VAL A 136 15.35 -16.03 -21.82
CA VAL A 136 15.21 -15.42 -20.49
C VAL A 136 15.76 -16.37 -19.43
N LEU A 137 16.77 -15.93 -18.67
CA LEU A 137 17.30 -16.67 -17.52
C LEU A 137 16.74 -16.06 -16.24
N VAL A 138 16.13 -16.91 -15.41
CA VAL A 138 15.58 -16.51 -14.11
C VAL A 138 16.39 -17.15 -13.00
N PHE A 139 17.03 -16.32 -12.18
CA PHE A 139 17.76 -16.76 -11.00
C PHE A 139 16.86 -16.65 -9.77
N PHE A 140 16.73 -17.75 -9.01
CA PHE A 140 16.00 -17.78 -7.76
C PHE A 140 16.84 -18.43 -6.67
N ARG A 141 16.59 -18.04 -5.42
CA ARG A 141 17.27 -18.61 -4.26
C ARG A 141 16.40 -19.73 -3.68
N GLY A 142 16.88 -20.98 -3.75
CA GLY A 142 16.21 -22.15 -3.16
C GLY A 142 15.74 -23.16 -4.20
N ARG A 143 14.84 -24.06 -3.79
CA ARG A 143 14.18 -25.04 -4.67
C ARG A 143 12.68 -24.69 -4.71
N TRP A 144 12.09 -24.76 -5.90
CA TRP A 144 10.64 -24.72 -6.10
C TRP A 144 10.11 -26.15 -6.22
#